data_AF-U7V980-F1
#
_entry.id   AF-U7V980-F1
#
_cell.length_a   1.000
_cell.length_b   1.000
_cell.length_c   1.000
_cell.angle_alpha   90.00
_cell.angle_beta   90.00
_cell.angle_gamma   90.00
#
_symmetry.space_group_name_H-M   'P 1'
#
loop_
_entity.id
_entity.type
_entity.pdbx_description
1 polymer ?
#
loop_
_entity_poly.entity_id
_entity_poly.type
_entity_poly.pdbx_seq_one_letter_code
_entity_poly.pdbx_strand_id
1 'polypeptide(L)'
;MIFMNKLLQDKIFRELLKFHSQGDIFEEKEIITLGCMANGSTKELQKKILTTIDLQNLLQDYSLNEINENASILADKDLIKINRVTTTTNKNYLELLEPLVSLEDFLDEI
;
A
#
# COMPACT_ATOMS: atom_id res chain seq x y z
N MET A 1 3.49 7.66 22.36
CA MET A 1 4.35 6.46 22.52
C MET A 1 4.01 5.56 21.35
N ILE A 2 4.86 5.49 20.33
CA ILE A 2 4.60 4.66 19.15
C ILE A 2 4.85 3.21 19.59
N PHE A 3 3.78 2.42 19.72
CA PHE A 3 3.93 0.99 19.99
C PHE A 3 4.41 0.32 18.70
N MET A 4 5.69 0.00 18.64
CA MET A 4 6.26 -0.74 17.52
C MET A 4 5.69 -2.16 17.52
N ASN A 5 4.81 -2.46 16.57
CA ASN A 5 4.16 -3.76 16.45
C ASN A 5 4.93 -4.62 15.43
N LYS A 6 5.98 -5.29 15.90
CA LYS A 6 6.83 -6.17 15.06
C LYS A 6 6.01 -7.20 14.27
N LEU A 7 4.96 -7.75 14.88
CA LEU A 7 4.07 -8.70 14.20
C LEU A 7 3.31 -8.05 13.04
N LEU A 8 2.82 -6.82 13.21
CA LEU A 8 2.16 -6.10 12.12
C LEU A 8 3.15 -5.73 11.01
N GLN A 9 4.36 -5.31 11.36
CA GLN A 9 5.43 -5.02 10.40
C GLN A 9 5.78 -6.25 9.55
N ASP A 10 5.97 -7.42 10.18
CA ASP A 10 6.20 -8.68 9.47
C ASP A 10 5.03 -9.02 8.52
N LYS A 11 3.78 -8.88 8.97
CA LYS A 11 2.60 -9.09 8.13
C LYS A 11 2.57 -8.14 6.91
N ILE A 12 2.82 -6.85 7.11
CA ILE A 12 2.85 -5.85 6.04
C ILE A 12 3.94 -6.21 5.01
N PHE A 13 5.15 -6.50 5.48
CA PHE A 13 6.29 -6.81 4.61
C PHE A 13 6.07 -8.08 3.80
N ARG A 14 5.53 -9.14 4.43
CA ARG A 14 5.24 -10.40 3.75
C ARG A 14 4.16 -10.27 2.67
N GLU A 15 3.10 -9.49 2.94
CA GLU A 15 2.08 -9.25 1.90
C GLU A 15 2.64 -8.42 0.74
N LEU A 16 3.54 -7.47 1.01
CA LEU A 16 4.26 -6.75 -0.04
C LEU A 16 5.15 -7.67 -0.87
N LEU A 17 5.96 -8.53 -0.24
CA LEU A 17 6.79 -9.52 -0.93
C LEU A 17 5.94 -10.46 -1.79
N LYS A 18 4.84 -10.97 -1.22
CA LYS A 18 3.91 -11.85 -1.92
C LYS A 18 3.27 -11.14 -3.11
N PHE A 19 2.90 -9.88 -2.98
CA PHE A 19 2.39 -9.07 -4.08
C PHE A 19 3.43 -8.92 -5.20
N HIS A 20 4.67 -8.56 -4.85
CA HIS A 20 5.77 -8.43 -5.83
C HIS A 20 6.11 -9.75 -6.53
N SER A 21 6.05 -10.88 -5.81
CA SER A 21 6.34 -12.19 -6.38
C SER A 21 5.36 -12.63 -7.48
N GLN A 22 4.17 -12.02 -7.54
CA GLN A 22 3.17 -12.30 -8.58
C GLN A 22 3.47 -11.59 -9.91
N GLY A 23 4.44 -10.67 -9.92
CA GLY A 23 4.76 -9.84 -11.07
C GLY A 23 3.73 -8.72 -11.30
N ASP A 24 3.76 -8.12 -12.49
CA ASP A 24 2.94 -6.98 -12.83
C ASP A 24 1.48 -7.40 -13.08
N ILE A 25 0.60 -7.03 -12.15
CA ILE A 25 -0.84 -7.24 -12.25
C ILE A 25 -1.46 -5.95 -12.80
N PHE A 26 -2.37 -6.05 -13.77
CA PHE A 26 -3.10 -4.92 -14.34
C PHE A 26 -4.59 -5.06 -14.06
N GLU A 27 -5.25 -3.94 -13.78
CA GLU A 27 -6.70 -3.84 -13.60
C GLU A 27 -7.31 -2.81 -14.55
N GLU A 28 -8.50 -3.10 -15.06
CA GLU A 28 -9.28 -2.13 -15.81
C GLU A 28 -9.92 -1.15 -14.85
N LYS A 29 -9.57 0.13 -14.99
CA LYS A 29 -10.17 1.22 -14.23
C LYS A 29 -11.00 2.08 -15.17
N GLU A 30 -12.27 2.25 -14.83
CA GLU A 30 -13.14 3.19 -15.53
C GLU A 30 -12.89 4.60 -15.00
N ILE A 31 -12.42 5.48 -15.89
CA ILE A 31 -12.22 6.89 -15.61
C ILE A 31 -13.42 7.65 -16.16
N ILE A 32 -14.20 8.21 -15.25
CA ILE A 32 -15.33 9.08 -15.58
C ILE A 32 -14.79 10.50 -15.71
N THR A 33 -14.81 11.03 -16.92
CA THR A 33 -14.48 12.44 -17.18
C THR A 33 -15.78 13.23 -17.23
N LEU A 34 -16.00 14.05 -16.21
CA LEU A 34 -17.16 14.96 -16.14
C LEU A 34 -16.79 16.28 -16.84
N GLY A 35 -17.34 16.49 -18.03
CA GLY A 35 -17.20 17.73 -18.80
C GLY A 35 -18.46 18.59 -18.70
N CYS A 36 -18.32 19.92 -18.83
CA CYS A 36 -19.46 20.84 -18.77
C CYS A 36 -20.45 20.71 -19.95
N MET A 37 -20.11 19.98 -21.02
CA MET A 37 -20.96 19.80 -22.21
C MET A 37 -21.22 18.32 -22.58
N ALA A 38 -20.37 17.39 -22.16
CA ALA A 38 -20.57 15.95 -22.35
C ALA A 38 -19.78 15.17 -21.29
N ASN A 39 -20.37 14.09 -20.79
CA ASN A 39 -19.68 13.13 -19.93
C ASN A 39 -19.12 12.00 -20.80
N GLY A 40 -17.88 11.60 -20.54
CA GLY A 40 -17.22 10.48 -21.21
C GLY A 40 -16.67 9.49 -20.19
N SER A 41 -16.68 8.21 -20.52
CA SER A 41 -16.03 7.15 -19.75
C SER A 41 -14.92 6.55 -20.60
N THR A 42 -13.70 6.52 -20.07
CA THR A 42 -12.57 5.83 -20.71
C THR A 42 -12.18 4.66 -19.82
N LYS A 43 -11.93 3.50 -20.43
CA LYS A 43 -11.34 2.35 -19.72
C LYS A 43 -9.84 2.40 -19.92
N GLU A 44 -9.10 2.45 -18.82
CA GLU A 44 -7.64 2.38 -18.84
C GLU A 44 -7.17 1.15 -18.08
N LEU A 45 -6.16 0.48 -18.63
CA LEU A 45 -5.42 -0.55 -17.91
C LEU A 45 -4.41 0.14 -17.01
N GLN A 46 -4.57 0.01 -15.70
CA GLN A 46 -3.63 0.53 -14.72
C GLN A 46 -2.92 -0.63 -14.03
N LYS A 47 -1.62 -0.47 -13.80
CA LYS A 47 -0.87 -1.41 -12.96
C LYS A 47 -1.45 -1.35 -11.57
N LYS A 48 -1.84 -2.51 -11.04
CA LYS A 48 -2.33 -2.65 -9.68
C LYS A 48 -1.20 -2.33 -8.71
N ILE A 49 -1.52 -1.59 -7.66
CA ILE A 49 -0.60 -1.22 -6.59
C ILE A 49 -1.19 -1.76 -5.29
N LEU A 50 -0.36 -2.35 -4.44
CA LEU A 50 -0.78 -2.75 -3.10
C LEU A 50 -0.90 -1.50 -2.22
N THR A 51 -2.07 -1.27 -1.64
CA THR A 51 -2.30 -0.15 -0.73
C THR A 51 -2.53 -0.62 0.70
N THR A 52 -2.34 0.30 1.64
CA THR A 52 -2.70 0.09 3.05
C THR A 52 -4.21 -0.08 3.28
N ILE A 53 -5.07 0.35 2.33
CA ILE A 53 -6.51 0.02 2.33
C ILE A 53 -6.70 -1.47 2.01
N ASP A 54 -5.97 -1.99 1.02
CA ASP A 54 -5.99 -3.42 0.71
C ASP A 54 -5.50 -4.25 1.91
N LEU A 55 -4.41 -3.80 2.54
CA LEU A 55 -3.91 -4.43 3.76
C LEU A 55 -4.92 -4.36 4.91
N GLN A 56 -5.67 -3.28 5.09
CA GLN A 56 -6.73 -3.21 6.10
C GLN A 56 -7.82 -4.26 5.86
N ASN A 57 -8.20 -4.48 4.61
CA ASN A 57 -9.19 -5.49 4.25
C ASN A 57 -8.69 -6.93 4.52
N LEU A 58 -7.39 -7.16 4.39
CA LEU A 58 -6.73 -8.45 4.66
C LEU A 58 -6.43 -8.66 6.16
N LEU A 59 -5.97 -7.61 6.83
CA LEU A 59 -5.51 -7.60 8.21
C LEU A 59 -6.56 -6.92 9.10
N GLN A 60 -7.77 -7.49 9.13
CA GLN A 60 -8.96 -6.89 9.72
C GLN A 60 -8.84 -6.57 11.23
N ASP A 61 -7.88 -7.19 11.91
CA ASP A 61 -7.57 -6.93 13.32
C ASP A 61 -6.88 -5.59 13.57
N TYR A 62 -6.43 -4.89 12.52
CA TYR A 62 -5.70 -3.63 12.62
C TYR A 62 -6.42 -2.49 11.89
N SER A 63 -6.39 -1.32 12.51
CA SER A 63 -6.92 -0.10 11.88
C SER A 63 -6.01 0.38 10.74
N LEU A 64 -6.60 1.12 9.78
CA LEU A 64 -5.82 1.76 8.71
C LEU A 64 -4.70 2.65 9.26
N ASN A 65 -4.92 3.32 10.39
CA ASN A 65 -3.90 4.15 11.02
C ASN A 65 -2.73 3.32 11.54
N GLU A 66 -2.98 2.21 12.24
CA GLU A 66 -1.91 1.31 12.71
C GLU A 66 -1.09 0.75 11.54
N ILE A 67 -1.76 0.39 10.45
CA ILE A 67 -1.10 -0.09 9.22
C ILE A 67 -0.26 1.03 8.60
N ASN A 68 -0.82 2.24 8.43
CA ASN A 68 -0.11 3.40 7.89
C ASN A 68 1.13 3.76 8.72
N GLU A 69 0.99 3.77 10.04
CA GLU A 69 2.10 4.07 10.97
C GLU A 69 3.20 3.03 10.83
N ASN A 70 2.87 1.74 10.85
CA ASN A 70 3.88 0.68 10.75
C ASN A 70 4.53 0.60 9.36
N ALA A 71 3.77 0.83 8.28
CA ALA A 71 4.34 0.94 6.94
C ALA A 71 5.26 2.17 6.80
N SER A 72 4.93 3.29 7.45
CA SER A 72 5.83 4.46 7.49
C SER A 72 7.12 4.15 8.24
N ILE A 73 7.05 3.45 9.39
CA ILE A 73 8.25 3.04 10.14
C ILE A 73 9.14 2.13 9.29
N LEU A 74 8.56 1.20 8.53
CA LEU A 74 9.32 0.34 7.62
C LEU A 74 10.00 1.15 6.50
N ALA A 75 9.32 2.18 5.98
CA ALA A 75 9.90 3.05 4.98
C ALA A 75 11.01 3.96 5.55
N ASP A 76 10.83 4.48 6.77
CA ASP A 76 11.84 5.30 7.46
C ASP A 76 13.11 4.50 7.80
N LYS A 77 13.01 3.16 7.87
CA LYS A 77 14.12 2.22 8.02
C LYS A 77 14.71 1.74 6.69
N ASP A 78 14.28 2.30 5.55
CA ASP A 78 14.69 1.88 4.21
C ASP A 78 14.41 0.38 3.91
N LEU A 79 13.40 -0.22 4.57
CA LEU A 79 13.02 -1.63 4.33
C LEU A 79 12.03 -1.76 3.17
N ILE A 80 11.18 -0.76 2.97
CA ILE A 80 10.21 -0.69 1.89
C ILE A 80 10.16 0.72 1.30
N LYS A 81 9.68 0.83 0.07
CA LYS A 81 9.37 2.12 -0.55
C LYS A 81 7.87 2.35 -0.56
N ILE A 82 7.47 3.57 -0.21
CA ILE A 82 6.05 3.97 -0.17
C ILE A 82 5.80 5.27 -0.93
N ASN A 83 4.55 5.48 -1.34
CA ASN A 83 4.03 6.77 -1.76
C ASN A 83 2.82 7.15 -0.89
N ARG A 84 2.72 8.43 -0.50
CA ARG A 84 1.64 8.94 0.34
C ARG A 84 0.51 9.45 -0.53
N VAL A 85 -0.71 8.97 -0.28
CA VAL A 85 -1.91 9.41 -0.98
C VAL A 85 -2.90 10.02 0.01
N THR A 86 -3.24 11.28 -0.25
CA THR A 86 -4.28 12.01 0.49
C THR A 86 -5.48 12.24 -0.42
N THR A 87 -6.64 11.73 -0.01
CA THR A 87 -7.89 11.94 -0.75
C THR A 87 -8.54 13.27 -0.40
N THR A 88 -9.44 13.74 -1.26
CA THR A 88 -10.28 14.94 -1.02
C THR A 88 -11.18 14.82 0.21
N THR A 89 -11.39 13.61 0.73
CA THR A 89 -12.14 13.32 1.96
C THR A 89 -11.24 13.29 3.21
N ASN A 90 -10.00 13.77 3.12
CA ASN A 90 -8.97 13.71 4.17
C ASN A 90 -8.66 12.29 4.67
N LYS A 91 -8.95 11.26 3.87
CA LYS A 91 -8.43 9.91 4.14
C LYS A 91 -7.01 9.84 3.60
N ASN A 92 -6.10 9.39 4.45
CA ASN A 92 -4.72 9.14 4.08
C ASN A 92 -4.50 7.63 4.00
N TYR A 93 -3.89 7.19 2.92
CA TYR A 93 -3.40 5.83 2.77
C TYR A 93 -2.06 5.85 2.06
N LEU A 94 -1.30 4.78 2.23
CA LEU A 94 -0.02 4.57 1.56
C LEU A 94 -0.16 3.55 0.44
N GLU A 95 0.53 3.83 -0.66
CA GLU A 95 0.88 2.87 -1.71
C GLU A 95 2.20 2.22 -1.33
N LEU A 96 2.26 0.90 -1.33
CA LEU A 96 3.45 0.09 -1.02
C LEU A 96 4.09 -0.31 -2.35
N LEU A 97 5.22 0.31 -2.68
CA LEU A 97 5.77 0.31 -4.05
C LEU A 97 6.75 -0.82 -4.33
N GLU A 98 7.67 -1.09 -3.40
CA GLU A 98 8.66 -2.16 -3.52
C GLU A 98 9.31 -2.52 -2.17
N PRO A 99 9.64 -3.80 -1.92
CA PRO A 99 10.56 -4.18 -0.87
C PRO A 99 11.98 -3.75 -1.28
N LEU A 100 12.74 -3.18 -0.35
CA LEU A 100 14.11 -2.71 -0.59
C LEU A 100 15.16 -3.71 -0.10
N VAL A 101 14.74 -4.69 0.69
CA VAL A 101 15.60 -5.71 1.31
C VAL A 101 15.02 -7.12 1.11
N SER A 102 15.84 -8.14 1.32
CA SER A 102 15.39 -9.54 1.35
C SER A 102 14.56 -9.83 2.60
N LEU A 103 13.89 -10.99 2.62
CA LEU A 103 13.20 -11.43 3.84
C LEU A 103 14.19 -11.73 4.97
N GLU A 104 15.36 -12.29 4.66
CA GLU A 104 16.37 -12.55 5.69
C GLU A 104 16.85 -11.24 6.34
N ASP A 105 17.26 -10.27 5.53
CA ASP A 105 17.74 -8.97 6.02
C ASP A 105 16.65 -8.23 6.81
N PHE A 106 15.39 -8.32 6.36
CA PHE A 106 14.26 -7.75 7.09
C PHE A 106 14.11 -8.34 8.49
N LEU A 107 14.23 -9.65 8.66
CA LEU A 107 14.05 -10.32 9.95
C LEU A 107 15.14 -9.96 10.96
N ASP A 108 16.33 -9.61 10.49
CA ASP A 108 17.44 -9.15 11.34
C ASP A 108 17.23 -7.71 11.85
N GLU A 109 16.42 -6.89 11.15
CA GLU A 109 16.20 -5.46 11.43
C GLU A 109 14.96 -5.12 12.27
N ILE A 110 13.99 -6.04 12.41
CA ILE A 110 12.70 -5.75 13.10
C ILE A 110 12.67 -6.02 14.59
#